data_AF-A0AAX3P474-F1
#
_entry.id   AF-A0AAX3P474-F1
#
_cell.length_a   1.000
_cell.length_b   1.000
_cell.length_c   1.000
_cell.angle_alpha   90.00
_cell.angle_beta   90.00
_cell.angle_gamma   90.00
#
_symmetry.space_group_name_H-M   'P 1'
#
loop_
_entity.id
_entity.type
_entity.pdbx_description
1 polymer ?
#
loop_
_entity_poly.entity_id
_entity_poly.type
_entity_poly.pdbx_seq_one_letter_code
_entity_poly.pdbx_strand_id
1 'polypeptide(L)'
;MTYSQRGLLAAVLIVIGFFFWPLLVVGGLIAWSVYSDIRDEPERKRQEAEIAARLNEPVTVEDMRFTCESPAEEAFFDTMVSAYKMTTGPGCIAGKGVKLRTQIGLGRLHIGRGSAWSQFRGDFLVDEKLVVEIDGETWHGSPEAKARDAARDEVIRAEGYTVLRIPANVVFSSPTETVRRVEEARHRLRATA
;
A
#
# COMPACT_ATOMS: atom_id res chain seq x y z
N MET A 1 4.97 18.92 17.52
CA MET A 1 4.32 19.56 18.69
C MET A 1 2.84 19.30 18.62
N THR A 2 2.22 18.87 19.72
CA THR A 2 0.76 18.66 19.81
C THR A 2 0.01 19.99 19.77
N TYR A 3 -1.31 19.96 19.53
CA TYR A 3 -2.15 21.16 19.58
C TYR A 3 -2.00 21.91 20.90
N SER A 4 -1.94 21.20 22.02
CA SER A 4 -1.74 21.78 23.36
C SER A 4 -0.39 22.51 23.50
N GLN A 5 0.68 21.95 22.93
CA GLN A 5 2.00 22.58 22.94
C GLN A 5 2.07 23.83 22.06
N ARG A 6 1.43 23.80 20.88
CA ARG A 6 1.33 24.96 19.98
C ARG A 6 0.44 26.06 20.57
N GLY A 7 -0.67 25.69 21.20
CA GLY A 7 -1.56 26.63 21.90
C GLY A 7 -0.88 27.30 23.09
N LEU A 8 -0.15 26.54 23.91
CA LEU A 8 0.64 27.09 25.00
C LEU A 8 1.73 28.05 24.50
N LEU A 9 2.46 27.67 23.44
CA LEU A 9 3.47 28.52 22.83
C LEU A 9 2.85 29.82 22.27
N ALA A 10 1.71 29.73 21.60
CA ALA A 10 0.99 30.89 21.10
C ALA A 10 0.57 31.83 22.24
N ALA A 11 0.04 31.29 23.34
CA ALA A 11 -0.35 32.08 24.50
C ALA A 11 0.85 32.82 25.12
N VAL A 12 1.99 32.12 25.31
CA VAL A 12 3.23 32.73 25.83
C VAL A 12 3.74 33.84 24.91
N LEU A 13 3.75 33.62 23.59
CA LEU A 13 4.20 34.60 22.60
C LEU A 13 3.28 35.81 22.51
N ILE A 14 1.97 35.62 22.68
CA ILE A 14 1.00 36.73 22.71
C ILE A 14 1.22 37.58 23.97
N VAL A 15 1.43 36.96 25.13
CA VAL A 15 1.68 37.68 26.40
C VAL A 15 3.00 38.48 26.34
N ILE A 16 4.08 37.87 25.86
CA ILE A 16 5.38 38.56 25.68
C ILE A 16 5.27 39.61 24.55
N GLY A 17 4.48 39.31 23.52
CA GLY A 17 4.27 40.14 22.35
C GLY A 17 3.63 41.50 22.64
N PHE A 18 2.97 41.69 23.79
CA PHE A 18 2.51 42.99 24.25
C PHE A 18 3.67 43.98 24.48
N PHE A 19 4.87 43.49 24.82
CA PHE A 19 6.07 44.30 25.02
C PHE A 19 7.01 44.28 23.81
N PHE A 20 6.80 43.35 22.88
CA PHE A 20 7.58 43.20 21.66
C PHE A 20 6.70 42.75 20.50
N TRP A 21 6.17 43.74 19.78
CA TRP A 21 5.15 43.59 18.73
C TRP A 21 5.39 42.44 17.72
N PRO A 22 6.62 42.15 17.24
CA PRO A 22 6.83 41.03 16.32
C PRO A 22 6.42 39.67 16.89
N LEU A 23 6.55 39.43 18.19
CA LEU A 23 6.16 38.15 18.81
C LEU A 23 4.64 38.00 18.92
N LEU A 24 3.90 39.12 18.98
CA LEU A 24 2.44 39.10 18.93
C LEU A 24 1.94 38.58 17.57
N VAL A 25 2.58 38.99 16.48
CA VAL A 25 2.28 38.50 15.13
C VAL A 25 2.54 37.00 15.03
N VAL A 26 3.71 36.54 15.50
CA VAL A 26 4.05 35.10 15.48
C VAL A 26 3.09 34.29 16.34
N GLY A 27 2.76 34.77 17.54
CA GLY A 27 1.78 34.13 18.42
C GLY A 27 0.38 34.05 17.79
N GLY A 28 -0.04 35.11 17.11
CA GLY A 28 -1.28 35.15 16.33
C GLY A 28 -1.30 34.15 15.17
N LEU A 29 -0.21 34.01 14.42
CA LEU A 29 -0.09 33.01 13.34
C LEU A 29 -0.16 31.58 13.87
N ILE A 30 0.49 31.29 14.99
CA ILE A 30 0.44 29.95 15.62
C ILE A 30 -0.96 29.68 16.17
N ALA A 31 -1.59 30.66 16.84
CA ALA A 31 -2.97 30.53 17.32
C ALA A 31 -3.95 30.29 16.16
N TRP A 32 -3.81 31.04 15.06
CA TRP A 32 -4.59 30.83 13.84
C TRP A 32 -4.38 29.43 13.25
N SER A 33 -3.14 28.95 13.22
CA SER A 33 -2.80 27.61 12.73
C SER A 33 -3.39 26.50 13.61
N VAL A 34 -3.47 26.68 14.93
CA VAL A 34 -4.16 25.72 15.83
C VAL A 34 -5.67 25.80 15.64
N TYR A 35 -6.22 27.00 15.51
CA TYR A 35 -7.64 27.21 15.24
C TYR A 35 -8.09 26.57 13.92
N SER A 36 -7.31 26.74 12.84
CA SER A 36 -7.60 26.10 11.55
C SER A 36 -7.55 24.58 11.67
N ASP A 37 -6.54 24.02 12.35
CA ASP A 37 -6.45 22.57 12.52
C ASP A 37 -7.65 21.98 13.28
N ILE A 38 -8.14 22.66 14.32
CA ILE A 38 -9.31 22.23 15.10
C ILE A 38 -10.60 22.38 14.28
N ARG A 39 -10.75 23.50 13.56
CA ARG A 39 -11.93 23.77 12.73
C ARG A 39 -12.04 22.77 11.57
N ASP A 40 -10.91 22.43 10.96
CA ASP A 40 -10.84 21.60 9.77
C ASP A 40 -10.68 20.09 10.13
N GLU A 41 -10.45 19.75 11.41
CA GLU A 41 -10.34 18.37 11.90
C GLU A 41 -11.56 17.48 11.56
N PRO A 42 -12.82 17.93 11.77
CA PRO A 42 -13.99 17.12 11.44
C PRO A 42 -14.08 16.83 9.94
N GLU A 43 -13.73 17.80 9.10
CA GLU A 43 -13.74 17.63 7.64
C GLU A 43 -12.64 16.65 7.21
N ARG A 44 -11.43 16.79 7.75
CA ARG A 44 -10.32 15.86 7.47
C ARG A 44 -10.66 14.44 7.91
N LYS A 45 -11.26 14.26 9.09
CA LYS A 45 -11.76 12.95 9.54
C LYS A 45 -12.84 12.38 8.64
N ARG A 46 -13.75 13.22 8.12
CA ARG A 46 -14.76 12.78 7.13
C ARG A 46 -14.10 12.34 5.83
N GLN A 47 -13.14 13.10 5.31
CA GLN A 47 -12.37 12.75 4.12
C GLN A 47 -11.57 11.45 4.32
N GLU A 48 -10.89 11.30 5.45
CA GLU A 48 -10.19 10.06 5.83
C GLU A 48 -11.15 8.87 5.92
N ALA A 49 -12.33 9.06 6.52
CA ALA A 49 -13.36 8.03 6.60
C ALA A 49 -13.95 7.68 5.23
N GLU A 50 -14.14 8.66 4.34
CA GLU A 50 -14.60 8.46 2.97
C GLU A 50 -13.57 7.69 2.15
N ILE A 51 -12.29 8.06 2.25
CA ILE A 51 -11.17 7.33 1.63
C ILE A 51 -11.12 5.90 2.17
N ALA A 52 -11.19 5.71 3.48
CA ALA A 52 -11.20 4.39 4.09
C ALA A 52 -12.41 3.56 3.66
N ALA A 53 -13.60 4.16 3.54
CA ALA A 53 -14.81 3.49 3.07
C ALA A 53 -14.65 3.05 1.61
N ARG A 54 -14.11 3.93 0.75
CA ARG A 54 -13.85 3.63 -0.66
C ARG A 54 -12.79 2.54 -0.85
N LEU A 55 -11.73 2.56 -0.06
CA LEU A 55 -10.70 1.51 -0.08
C LEU A 55 -11.24 0.16 0.42
N ASN A 56 -12.25 0.17 1.29
CA ASN A 56 -12.90 -1.04 1.81
C ASN A 56 -14.18 -1.40 1.05
N GLU A 57 -14.44 -0.77 -0.10
CA GLU A 57 -15.56 -1.15 -0.95
C GLU A 57 -15.43 -2.64 -1.31
N PRO A 58 -16.49 -3.46 -1.16
CA PRO A 58 -16.39 -4.88 -1.43
C PRO A 58 -16.01 -5.11 -2.89
N VAL A 59 -14.94 -5.86 -3.12
CA VAL A 59 -14.48 -6.21 -4.47
C VAL A 59 -14.88 -7.66 -4.74
N THR A 60 -15.58 -7.89 -5.85
CA THR A 60 -15.97 -9.26 -6.25
C THR A 60 -14.79 -10.03 -6.82
N VAL A 61 -14.90 -11.36 -6.86
CA VAL A 61 -13.86 -12.22 -7.44
C VAL A 61 -13.71 -11.91 -8.93
N GLU A 62 -14.82 -11.68 -9.62
CA GLU A 62 -14.87 -11.37 -11.04
C GLU A 62 -14.24 -10.00 -11.36
N ASP A 63 -14.57 -8.96 -10.57
CA ASP A 63 -13.97 -7.63 -10.72
C ASP A 63 -12.46 -7.69 -10.53
N MET A 64 -12.00 -8.44 -9.52
CA MET A 64 -10.57 -8.59 -9.25
C MET A 64 -9.88 -9.38 -10.36
N ARG A 65 -10.50 -10.45 -10.88
CA ARG A 65 -9.98 -11.21 -12.03
C ARG A 65 -9.79 -10.32 -13.26
N PHE A 66 -10.71 -9.38 -13.51
CA PHE A 66 -10.63 -8.45 -14.65
C PHE A 66 -9.43 -7.48 -14.59
N THR A 67 -8.80 -7.32 -13.42
CA THR A 67 -7.58 -6.51 -13.27
C THR A 67 -6.29 -7.25 -13.59
N CYS A 68 -6.35 -8.56 -13.83
CA CYS A 68 -5.19 -9.34 -14.29
C CYS A 68 -4.86 -8.94 -15.73
N GLU A 69 -3.58 -8.69 -16.01
CA GLU A 69 -3.15 -8.19 -17.32
C GLU A 69 -2.62 -9.29 -18.24
N SER A 70 -2.46 -10.51 -17.73
CA SER A 70 -1.94 -11.65 -18.48
C SER A 70 -2.66 -12.96 -18.18
N PRO A 71 -2.66 -13.94 -19.12
CA PRO A 71 -3.19 -15.27 -18.86
C PRO A 71 -2.50 -16.00 -17.69
N ALA A 72 -1.23 -15.67 -17.42
CA ALA A 72 -0.49 -16.26 -16.31
C ALA A 72 -0.97 -15.70 -14.97
N GLU A 73 -1.23 -14.40 -14.88
CA GLU A 73 -1.87 -13.79 -13.71
C GLU A 73 -3.28 -14.35 -13.48
N GLU A 74 -4.09 -14.49 -14.54
CA GLU A 74 -5.41 -15.11 -14.43
C GLU A 74 -5.33 -16.54 -13.90
N ALA A 75 -4.42 -17.37 -14.42
CA ALA A 75 -4.23 -18.73 -13.96
C ALA A 75 -3.75 -18.81 -12.50
N PHE A 76 -2.87 -17.89 -12.08
CA PHE A 76 -2.46 -17.77 -10.69
C PHE A 76 -3.64 -17.37 -9.79
N PHE A 77 -4.40 -16.36 -10.20
CA PHE A 77 -5.58 -15.88 -9.50
C PHE A 77 -6.61 -17.01 -9.31
N ASP A 78 -6.98 -17.69 -10.39
CA ASP A 78 -7.94 -18.80 -10.36
C ASP A 78 -7.46 -19.96 -9.46
N THR A 79 -6.15 -20.23 -9.47
CA THR A 79 -5.52 -21.21 -8.57
C THR A 79 -5.68 -20.81 -7.10
N MET A 80 -5.40 -19.56 -6.75
CA MET A 80 -5.53 -19.04 -5.38
C MET A 80 -6.98 -19.03 -4.91
N VAL A 81 -7.91 -18.56 -5.76
CA VAL A 81 -9.35 -18.56 -5.47
C VAL A 81 -9.85 -19.97 -5.15
N SER A 82 -9.50 -20.94 -5.99
CA SER A 82 -9.88 -22.34 -5.81
C SER A 82 -9.27 -22.95 -4.54
N ALA A 83 -7.96 -22.80 -4.34
CA ALA A 83 -7.24 -23.39 -3.22
C ALA A 83 -7.74 -22.88 -1.86
N TYR A 84 -8.01 -21.57 -1.77
CA TYR A 84 -8.42 -20.91 -0.53
C TYR A 84 -9.92 -20.72 -0.38
N LYS A 85 -10.71 -21.12 -1.38
CA LYS A 85 -12.16 -20.88 -1.45
C LYS A 85 -12.46 -19.40 -1.20
N MET A 86 -11.78 -18.53 -1.95
CA MET A 86 -11.87 -17.08 -1.74
C MET A 86 -13.23 -16.53 -2.15
N THR A 87 -13.72 -15.55 -1.40
CA THR A 87 -14.96 -14.83 -1.65
C THR A 87 -14.71 -13.32 -1.58
N THR A 88 -15.69 -12.54 -2.04
CA THR A 88 -15.73 -11.08 -1.93
C THR A 88 -15.44 -10.63 -0.49
N GLY A 89 -14.58 -9.62 -0.36
CA GLY A 89 -14.25 -8.98 0.91
C GLY A 89 -14.01 -7.48 0.73
N PRO A 90 -13.84 -6.74 1.85
CA PRO A 90 -13.62 -5.30 1.81
C PRO A 90 -12.24 -4.98 1.23
N GLY A 91 -12.19 -4.35 0.05
CA GLY A 91 -10.95 -3.96 -0.63
C GLY A 91 -10.02 -5.12 -1.03
N CYS A 92 -10.47 -6.37 -0.92
CA CYS A 92 -9.72 -7.58 -1.23
C CYS A 92 -10.66 -8.78 -1.34
N ILE A 93 -10.20 -9.86 -1.96
CA ILE A 93 -10.86 -11.17 -1.79
C ILE A 93 -10.16 -11.94 -0.68
N ALA A 94 -10.91 -12.78 0.05
CA ALA A 94 -10.37 -13.51 1.18
C ALA A 94 -10.97 -14.92 1.29
N GLY A 95 -10.18 -15.87 1.79
CA GLY A 95 -10.61 -17.25 2.00
C GLY A 95 -9.61 -18.02 2.86
N LYS A 96 -10.09 -18.94 3.71
CA LYS A 96 -9.25 -19.77 4.61
C LYS A 96 -8.14 -18.99 5.35
N GLY A 97 -8.41 -17.76 5.79
CA GLY A 97 -7.43 -16.92 6.50
C GLY A 97 -6.32 -16.34 5.62
N VAL A 98 -6.57 -16.22 4.31
CA VAL A 98 -5.71 -15.54 3.34
C VAL A 98 -6.45 -14.36 2.76
N LYS A 99 -5.76 -13.23 2.59
CA LYS A 99 -6.26 -12.08 1.82
C LYS A 99 -5.45 -11.94 0.54
N LEU A 100 -6.11 -11.62 -0.56
CA LEU A 100 -5.49 -11.36 -1.86
C LEU A 100 -5.99 -10.03 -2.43
N ARG A 101 -5.06 -9.20 -2.89
CA ARG A 101 -5.33 -8.02 -3.74
C ARG A 101 -4.52 -8.13 -5.02
N THR A 102 -4.97 -7.45 -6.06
CA THR A 102 -4.29 -7.32 -7.34
C THR A 102 -3.77 -5.89 -7.55
N GLN A 103 -2.82 -5.74 -8.47
CA GLN A 103 -2.38 -4.44 -9.02
C GLN A 103 -2.01 -3.41 -7.93
N ILE A 104 -1.12 -3.79 -7.03
CA ILE A 104 -0.72 -2.96 -5.89
C ILE A 104 0.33 -1.92 -6.29
N GLY A 105 0.14 -0.68 -5.85
CA GLY A 105 1.15 0.36 -5.97
C GLY A 105 2.29 0.16 -4.96
N LEU A 106 3.53 0.20 -5.41
CA LEU A 106 4.74 0.00 -4.62
C LEU A 106 5.75 1.13 -4.84
N GLY A 107 6.60 1.41 -3.85
CA GLY A 107 7.60 2.46 -3.96
C GLY A 107 7.03 3.85 -3.71
N ARG A 108 7.80 4.86 -4.14
CA ARG A 108 7.44 6.27 -3.93
C ARG A 108 6.12 6.62 -4.62
N LEU A 109 5.20 7.22 -3.86
CA LEU A 109 3.98 7.84 -4.38
C LEU A 109 4.33 9.16 -5.08
N HIS A 110 3.97 9.28 -6.35
CA HIS A 110 4.09 10.49 -7.15
C HIS A 110 2.73 11.16 -7.23
N ILE A 111 2.66 12.43 -6.84
CA ILE A 111 1.44 13.24 -6.92
C ILE A 111 1.70 14.38 -7.91
N GLY A 112 1.05 14.31 -9.06
CA GLY A 112 1.16 15.25 -10.17
C GLY A 112 -0.17 15.93 -10.50
N ARG A 113 -0.24 16.62 -11.66
CA ARG A 113 -1.40 17.39 -12.17
C ARG A 113 -2.73 16.59 -12.16
N GLY A 114 -3.36 16.48 -11.00
CA GLY A 114 -4.64 15.79 -10.82
C GLY A 114 -4.58 14.26 -10.77
N SER A 115 -3.39 13.65 -10.69
CA SER A 115 -3.25 12.19 -10.57
C SER A 115 -2.15 11.78 -9.60
N ALA A 116 -2.35 10.64 -8.96
CA ALA A 116 -1.36 10.00 -8.10
C ALA A 116 -1.06 8.60 -8.62
N TRP A 117 0.23 8.24 -8.70
CA TRP A 117 0.66 6.91 -9.12
C TRP A 117 1.88 6.46 -8.32
N SER A 118 2.01 5.16 -8.14
CA SER A 118 3.16 4.57 -7.45
C SER A 118 4.32 4.36 -8.43
N GLN A 119 5.54 4.34 -7.92
CA GLN A 119 6.75 4.16 -8.72
C GLN A 119 6.76 2.81 -9.44
N PHE A 120 6.26 1.77 -8.78
CA PHE A 120 6.15 0.42 -9.29
C PHE A 120 4.75 -0.13 -9.06
N ARG A 121 4.42 -1.21 -9.75
CA ARG A 121 3.18 -1.95 -9.58
C ARG A 121 3.50 -3.44 -9.45
N GLY A 122 2.95 -4.07 -8.41
CA GLY A 122 3.06 -5.52 -8.21
C GLY A 122 1.76 -6.22 -8.60
N ASP A 123 1.87 -7.44 -9.11
CA ASP A 123 0.72 -8.18 -9.65
C ASP A 123 -0.27 -8.56 -8.54
N PHE A 124 0.24 -9.12 -7.43
CA PHE A 124 -0.58 -9.54 -6.30
C PHE A 124 0.03 -9.20 -4.94
N LEU A 125 -0.84 -8.97 -3.94
CA LEU A 125 -0.48 -8.84 -2.54
C LEU A 125 -1.24 -9.86 -1.70
N VAL A 126 -0.48 -10.68 -0.96
CA VAL A 126 -0.99 -11.71 -0.05
C VAL A 126 -0.72 -11.28 1.40
N ASP A 127 -1.75 -11.37 2.25
CA ASP A 127 -1.68 -11.07 3.70
C ASP A 127 -1.00 -9.72 4.03
N GLU A 128 -1.18 -8.70 3.18
CA GLU A 128 -0.64 -7.33 3.31
C GLU A 128 0.88 -7.16 3.16
N LYS A 129 1.68 -8.23 3.18
CA LYS A 129 3.17 -8.11 3.16
C LYS A 129 3.87 -8.93 2.08
N LEU A 130 3.21 -9.93 1.50
CA LEU A 130 3.81 -10.78 0.48
C LEU A 130 3.39 -10.31 -0.90
N VAL A 131 4.29 -9.66 -1.62
CA VAL A 131 4.10 -9.34 -3.04
C VAL A 131 4.42 -10.60 -3.85
N VAL A 132 3.49 -11.02 -4.71
CA VAL A 132 3.72 -12.11 -5.67
C VAL A 132 3.74 -11.51 -7.07
N GLU A 133 4.83 -11.72 -7.79
CA GLU A 133 4.98 -11.32 -9.19
C GLU A 133 5.01 -12.57 -10.08
N ILE A 134 4.24 -12.56 -11.17
CA ILE A 134 4.14 -13.65 -12.13
C ILE A 134 5.02 -13.33 -13.33
N ASP A 135 6.13 -14.04 -13.45
CA ASP A 135 7.16 -13.73 -14.43
C ASP A 135 6.96 -14.55 -15.72
N GLY A 136 6.53 -13.88 -16.79
CA GLY A 136 6.40 -14.44 -18.13
C GLY A 136 7.75 -14.66 -18.80
N GLU A 137 8.32 -15.85 -18.62
CA GLU A 137 9.52 -16.36 -19.29
C GLU A 137 10.84 -15.54 -19.16
N THR A 138 11.64 -15.98 -18.18
CA THR A 138 13.04 -16.43 -18.35
C THR A 138 14.07 -15.45 -18.97
N TRP A 139 14.73 -14.69 -18.11
CA TRP A 139 16.21 -14.67 -18.00
C TRP A 139 17.08 -14.22 -19.19
N HIS A 140 16.53 -13.52 -20.18
CA HIS A 140 17.32 -12.76 -21.16
C HIS A 140 17.38 -11.25 -20.84
N GLY A 141 17.19 -10.88 -19.59
CA GLY A 141 17.49 -9.53 -19.12
C GLY A 141 18.98 -9.26 -19.21
N SER A 142 19.35 -8.16 -19.87
CA SER A 142 20.72 -7.65 -19.84
C SER A 142 21.19 -7.43 -18.39
N PRO A 143 22.50 -7.37 -18.11
CA PRO A 143 23.01 -7.07 -16.77
C PRO A 143 22.36 -5.82 -16.15
N GLU A 144 22.05 -4.82 -16.98
CA GLU A 144 21.39 -3.58 -16.58
C GLU A 144 19.93 -3.81 -16.17
N ALA A 145 19.19 -4.72 -16.82
CA ALA A 145 17.84 -5.09 -16.42
C ALA A 145 17.85 -5.76 -15.04
N LYS A 146 18.78 -6.71 -14.82
CA LYS A 146 18.94 -7.38 -13.52
C LYS A 146 19.31 -6.41 -12.41
N ALA A 147 20.19 -5.45 -12.68
CA ALA A 147 20.55 -4.41 -11.72
C ALA A 147 19.35 -3.52 -11.36
N ARG A 148 18.51 -3.15 -12.34
CA ARG A 148 17.29 -2.38 -12.10
C ARG A 148 16.26 -3.17 -11.27
N ASP A 149 16.07 -4.46 -11.56
CA ASP A 149 15.15 -5.30 -10.79
C ASP A 149 15.65 -5.54 -9.37
N ALA A 150 16.96 -5.70 -9.17
CA ALA A 150 17.55 -5.79 -7.84
C ALA A 150 17.34 -4.50 -7.02
N ALA A 151 17.53 -3.33 -7.65
CA ALA A 151 17.26 -2.04 -7.01
C ALA A 151 15.76 -1.86 -6.71
N ARG A 152 14.87 -2.30 -7.61
CA ARG A 152 13.42 -2.30 -7.39
C ARG A 152 13.05 -3.15 -6.18
N ASP A 153 13.59 -4.35 -6.09
CA ASP A 153 13.36 -5.25 -4.97
C ASP A 153 13.85 -4.69 -3.64
N GLU A 154 15.00 -4.01 -3.65
CA GLU A 154 15.53 -3.37 -2.45
C GLU A 154 14.59 -2.29 -1.93
N VAL A 155 14.03 -1.47 -2.82
CA VAL A 155 13.01 -0.47 -2.45
C VAL A 155 11.77 -1.13 -1.86
N ILE A 156 11.26 -2.18 -2.51
CA ILE A 156 10.07 -2.90 -2.04
C ILE A 156 10.33 -3.54 -0.66
N ARG A 157 11.50 -4.14 -0.45
CA ARG A 157 11.89 -4.71 0.85
C ARG A 157 12.06 -3.65 1.93
N ALA A 158 12.61 -2.50 1.60
CA ALA A 158 12.76 -1.38 2.54
C ALA A 158 11.41 -0.85 3.04
N GLU A 159 10.35 -0.99 2.24
CA GLU A 159 8.96 -0.67 2.64
C GLU A 159 8.30 -1.75 3.51
N GLY A 160 9.01 -2.85 3.79
CA GLY A 160 8.54 -3.93 4.67
C GLY A 160 7.82 -5.07 3.96
N TYR A 161 7.85 -5.10 2.62
CA TYR A 161 7.30 -6.18 1.82
C TYR A 161 8.33 -7.29 1.60
N THR A 162 7.84 -8.50 1.32
CA THR A 162 8.64 -9.60 0.76
C THR A 162 8.14 -9.92 -0.63
N VAL A 163 9.06 -10.12 -1.57
CA VAL A 163 8.75 -10.42 -2.97
C VAL A 163 8.95 -11.91 -3.24
N LEU A 164 7.94 -12.57 -3.78
CA LEU A 164 7.99 -13.93 -4.32
C LEU A 164 7.74 -13.87 -5.82
N ARG A 165 8.72 -14.32 -6.62
CA ARG A 165 8.55 -14.46 -8.07
C ARG A 165 8.16 -15.89 -8.42
N ILE A 166 7.07 -16.05 -9.14
CA ILE A 166 6.62 -17.35 -9.65
C ILE A 166 6.70 -17.31 -11.18
N PRO A 167 7.55 -18.13 -11.80
CA PRO A 167 7.59 -18.24 -13.24
C PRO A 167 6.24 -18.69 -13.82
N ALA A 168 5.81 -18.07 -14.92
CA ALA A 168 4.54 -18.37 -15.58
C ALA A 168 4.41 -19.86 -15.95
N ASN A 169 5.51 -20.51 -16.34
CA ASN A 169 5.50 -21.94 -16.64
C ASN A 169 5.10 -22.78 -15.42
N VAL A 170 5.48 -22.39 -14.20
CA VAL A 170 5.08 -23.07 -12.96
C VAL A 170 3.59 -22.87 -12.71
N VAL A 171 3.08 -21.65 -12.91
CA VAL A 171 1.66 -21.35 -12.75
C VAL A 171 0.81 -22.22 -13.68
N PHE A 172 1.20 -22.30 -14.96
CA PHE A 172 0.44 -23.09 -15.94
C PHE A 172 0.59 -24.61 -15.76
N SER A 173 1.77 -25.09 -15.38
CA SER A 173 2.05 -26.53 -15.30
C SER A 173 1.68 -27.16 -13.96
N SER A 174 1.70 -26.40 -12.87
CA SER A 174 1.48 -26.94 -11.52
C SER A 174 0.82 -25.94 -10.57
N PRO A 175 -0.52 -25.96 -10.51
CA PRO A 175 -1.28 -25.20 -9.52
C PRO A 175 -0.90 -25.55 -8.08
N THR A 176 -0.64 -26.83 -7.80
CA THR A 176 -0.25 -27.31 -6.45
C THR A 176 1.10 -26.73 -6.02
N GLU A 177 2.09 -26.71 -6.91
CA GLU A 177 3.40 -26.11 -6.64
C GLU A 177 3.28 -24.60 -6.41
N THR A 178 2.43 -23.93 -7.19
CA THR A 178 2.15 -22.50 -7.04
C THR A 178 1.63 -22.18 -5.63
N VAL A 179 0.61 -22.92 -5.16
CA VAL A 179 0.07 -22.75 -3.80
C VAL A 179 1.12 -23.07 -2.74
N ARG A 180 1.91 -24.14 -2.92
CA ARG A 180 2.97 -24.52 -1.98
C ARG A 180 3.99 -23.39 -1.80
N ARG A 181 4.44 -22.77 -2.90
CA ARG A 181 5.40 -21.65 -2.84
C ARG A 181 4.86 -20.45 -2.09
N VAL A 182 3.58 -20.12 -2.31
CA VAL A 182 2.91 -19.04 -1.58
C VAL A 182 2.84 -19.37 -0.10
N GLU A 183 2.42 -20.58 0.29
CA GLU A 183 2.37 -20.97 1.70
C GLU A 183 3.72 -20.93 2.39
N GLU A 184 4.77 -21.42 1.73
CA GLU A 184 6.12 -21.38 2.30
C GLU A 184 6.62 -19.96 2.50
N ALA A 185 6.33 -19.06 1.54
CA ALA A 185 6.66 -17.64 1.69
C ALA A 185 5.86 -17.00 2.84
N ARG A 186 4.57 -17.29 2.96
CA ARG A 186 3.72 -16.81 4.07
C ARG A 186 4.19 -17.33 5.42
N HIS A 187 4.57 -18.61 5.51
CA HIS A 187 5.07 -19.20 6.75
C HIS A 187 6.39 -18.55 7.19
N ARG A 188 7.31 -18.32 6.24
CA ARG A 188 8.57 -17.60 6.52
C ARG A 188 8.31 -16.19 7.06
N LEU A 189 7.39 -15.46 6.43
CA LEU A 189 6.99 -14.11 6.87
C LEU A 189 6.45 -14.09 8.30
N ARG A 190 5.60 -15.06 8.65
CA ARG A 190 5.04 -15.20 10.00
C ARG A 190 6.08 -15.59 11.04
N ALA A 191 7.12 -16.34 10.65
CA ALA A 191 8.20 -16.71 11.54
C ALA A 191 9.18 -15.55 11.84
N THR A 192 9.21 -14.54 10.99
CA THR A 192 10.08 -13.34 11.13
C THR A 192 9.37 -12.12 11.70
N ALA A 193 8.05 -12.17 11.89
CA ALA A 193 7.21 -11.09 12.41
C ALA A 193 7.02 -11.20 13.92
#